data_AF-A0A4R4E0U2-F1
#
_entry.id   AF-A0A4R4E0U2-F1
#
_cell.length_a   1.000
_cell.length_b   1.000
_cell.length_c   1.000
_cell.angle_alpha   90.00
_cell.angle_beta   90.00
_cell.angle_gamma   90.00
#
_symmetry.space_group_name_H-M   'P 1'
#
loop_
_entity.id
_entity.type
_entity.pdbx_description
1 polymer ?
#
loop_
_entity_poly.entity_id
_entity_poly.type
_entity_poly.pdbx_seq_one_letter_code
_entity_poly.pdbx_strand_id
1 'polypeptide(L)'
;MSVTNVPEKVKIRLWGIAAGRCQYEGCNEPLWVDKLTQAEFNGAYIAHIIADSPNGPRGDSILSEKLEKDISNLMLMCDKHHRLIDREDLAGHPVERLREMKRKHEQRIEMLTSIAESVQSYVLHYGTNIGQHNALVSWEKTTPAMLPLKYPAEKPAIEMSLGNSTFYDHEELFWTIEREQLRRQFSDKVKRRLMLGDVTHLSVFALAPQPLLIELGTLISDICPADVFQLHREPTDWIWQEHPQDFEYNIIAPEVIHKKVALNLSLSATIDNDRIYNVIGSDTSVWTVTVQTPNNDYLKSRQQLTMFREILRRLLNNIKAVHGHDNVLHVFPAAPVAVAIELGRIWMPKADLPLYLYDENRQNGGFKHVFNIGVEFGNAQVKEISVV
;
A
#
# COMPACT_ATOMS: atom_id res chain seq x y z
N MET A 1 -38.98 38.07 13.74
CA MET A 1 -38.63 37.07 12.70
C MET A 1 -37.86 37.82 11.63
N SER A 2 -36.83 37.19 11.04
CA SER A 2 -36.10 37.80 9.92
C SER A 2 -37.07 38.17 8.80
N VAL A 3 -36.87 39.34 8.20
CA VAL A 3 -37.66 39.84 7.07
C VAL A 3 -36.96 39.58 5.75
N THR A 4 -35.68 39.20 5.79
CA THR A 4 -34.85 38.98 4.62
C THR A 4 -35.09 37.61 4.00
N ASN A 5 -35.40 37.61 2.70
CA ASN A 5 -35.37 36.39 1.90
C ASN A 5 -33.94 36.11 1.41
N VAL A 6 -33.26 35.16 2.06
CA VAL A 6 -31.93 34.68 1.63
C VAL A 6 -32.06 33.96 0.27
N PRO A 7 -31.27 34.30 -0.76
CA PRO A 7 -31.34 33.65 -2.07
C PRO A 7 -31.08 32.14 -2.00
N GLU A 8 -31.78 31.35 -2.81
CA GLU A 8 -31.69 29.89 -2.77
C GLU A 8 -30.27 29.36 -2.98
N LYS A 9 -29.51 29.95 -3.92
CA LYS A 9 -28.09 29.63 -4.14
C LYS A 9 -27.23 29.79 -2.89
N VAL A 10 -27.57 30.75 -2.01
CA VAL A 10 -26.84 31.00 -0.76
C VAL A 10 -27.24 29.95 0.28
N LYS A 11 -28.52 29.60 0.36
CA LYS A 11 -29.01 28.53 1.24
C LYS A 11 -28.34 27.19 0.90
N ILE A 12 -28.33 26.79 -0.37
CA ILE A 12 -27.70 25.54 -0.83
C ILE A 12 -26.21 25.51 -0.46
N ARG A 13 -25.49 26.61 -0.70
CA ARG A 13 -24.06 26.71 -0.32
C ARG A 13 -23.85 26.61 1.19
N LEU A 14 -24.68 27.29 1.98
CA LEU A 14 -24.60 27.24 3.44
C LEU A 14 -24.84 25.81 3.95
N TRP A 15 -25.85 25.12 3.40
CA TRP A 15 -26.13 23.72 3.68
C TRP A 15 -24.95 22.80 3.34
N GLY A 16 -24.33 22.99 2.17
CA GLY A 16 -23.16 22.22 1.75
C GLY A 16 -21.96 22.44 2.67
N ILE A 17 -21.63 23.70 2.96
CA ILE A 17 -20.49 24.07 3.82
C ILE A 17 -20.69 23.61 5.27
N ALA A 18 -21.93 23.62 5.78
CA ALA A 18 -22.26 23.14 7.11
C ALA A 18 -22.44 21.61 7.18
N ALA A 19 -22.40 20.91 6.03
CA ALA A 19 -22.77 19.50 5.87
C ALA A 19 -24.16 19.17 6.46
N GLY A 20 -25.12 20.11 6.35
CA GLY A 20 -26.47 20.01 6.92
C GLY A 20 -26.55 19.95 8.45
N ARG A 21 -25.47 20.29 9.16
CA ARG A 21 -25.39 20.17 10.62
C ARG A 21 -25.40 21.53 11.30
N CYS A 22 -25.93 21.57 12.52
CA CYS A 22 -25.90 22.78 13.34
C CYS A 22 -24.46 23.24 13.62
N GLN A 23 -24.18 24.51 13.32
CA GLN A 23 -22.86 25.15 13.45
C GLN A 23 -22.57 25.68 14.86
N TYR A 24 -23.45 25.46 15.83
CA TYR A 24 -23.20 25.82 17.22
C TYR A 24 -22.10 24.92 17.82
N GLU A 25 -21.15 25.53 18.53
CA GLU A 25 -20.02 24.81 19.13
C GLU A 25 -20.51 23.71 20.09
N GLY A 26 -20.13 22.46 19.81
CA GLY A 26 -20.53 21.28 20.60
C GLY A 26 -21.86 20.63 20.20
N CYS A 27 -22.61 21.13 19.22
CA CYS A 27 -23.88 20.55 18.79
C CYS A 27 -23.74 19.52 17.65
N ASN A 28 -23.44 19.97 16.43
CA ASN A 28 -23.27 19.13 15.24
C ASN A 28 -24.48 18.22 14.90
N GLU A 29 -25.68 18.54 15.39
CA GLU A 29 -26.91 17.77 15.14
C GLU A 29 -27.30 17.81 13.65
N PRO A 30 -27.74 16.68 13.04
CA PRO A 30 -28.24 16.69 11.67
C PRO A 30 -29.58 17.43 11.59
N LEU A 31 -29.75 18.28 10.58
CA LEU A 31 -30.93 19.14 10.43
C LEU A 31 -31.89 18.70 9.32
N TRP A 32 -31.63 17.53 8.71
CA TRP A 32 -32.43 16.94 7.63
C TRP A 32 -33.27 15.74 8.09
N VAL A 33 -33.20 15.37 9.36
CA VAL A 33 -33.88 14.19 9.91
C VAL A 33 -34.16 14.37 11.39
N ASP A 34 -35.30 13.86 11.85
CA ASP A 34 -35.61 13.79 13.27
C ASP A 34 -34.88 12.62 13.93
N LYS A 35 -34.18 12.88 15.04
CA LYS A 35 -33.36 11.86 15.70
C LYS A 35 -34.19 10.70 16.29
N LEU A 36 -35.41 10.97 16.75
CA LEU A 36 -36.24 9.97 17.44
C LEU A 36 -37.07 9.14 16.45
N THR A 37 -37.76 9.81 15.54
CA THR A 37 -38.73 9.22 14.61
C THR A 37 -38.13 8.84 13.27
N GLN A 38 -36.92 9.33 12.96
CA GLN A 38 -36.26 9.18 11.65
C GLN A 38 -37.05 9.81 10.48
N ALA A 39 -38.04 10.66 10.77
CA ALA A 39 -38.75 11.39 9.73
C ALA A 39 -37.79 12.37 9.02
N GLU A 40 -37.78 12.36 7.70
CA GLU A 40 -37.01 13.31 6.88
C GLU A 40 -37.75 14.65 6.81
N PHE A 41 -37.10 15.72 7.26
CA PHE A 41 -37.64 17.08 7.19
C PHE A 41 -36.52 18.12 7.35
N ASN A 42 -36.79 19.36 6.95
CA ASN A 42 -35.86 20.47 7.17
C ASN A 42 -36.13 21.11 8.55
N GLY A 43 -35.29 20.77 9.54
CA GLY A 43 -35.29 21.36 10.88
C GLY A 43 -34.32 22.52 11.07
N ALA A 44 -33.73 23.05 9.98
CA ALA A 44 -32.72 24.08 10.07
C ALA A 44 -33.29 25.49 10.11
N TYR A 45 -32.61 26.35 10.86
CA TYR A 45 -32.76 27.80 10.85
C TYR A 45 -31.49 28.42 10.26
N ILE A 46 -31.68 29.50 9.50
CA ILE A 46 -30.58 30.34 9.03
C ILE A 46 -30.51 31.53 9.98
N ALA A 47 -29.53 31.51 10.87
CA ALA A 47 -29.29 32.56 11.85
C ALA A 47 -28.35 33.62 11.27
N HIS A 48 -28.62 34.89 11.55
CA HIS A 48 -27.73 36.00 11.23
C HIS A 48 -26.75 36.25 12.38
N ILE A 49 -25.46 36.35 12.06
CA ILE A 49 -24.43 36.75 13.04
C ILE A 49 -24.66 38.21 13.45
N ILE A 50 -24.78 39.10 12.46
CA ILE A 50 -25.29 40.48 12.58
C ILE A 50 -26.70 40.49 11.99
N ALA A 51 -27.71 40.85 12.78
CA ALA A 51 -29.11 40.84 12.34
C ALA A 51 -29.34 41.57 11.02
N ASP A 52 -30.37 41.14 10.29
CA ASP A 52 -30.83 41.77 9.04
C ASP A 52 -31.45 43.16 9.23
N SER A 53 -31.70 43.57 10.47
CA SER A 53 -32.20 44.89 10.83
C SER A 53 -31.32 45.54 11.90
N PRO A 54 -31.11 46.88 11.85
CA PRO A 54 -30.36 47.60 12.89
C PRO A 54 -30.92 47.43 14.31
N ASN A 55 -32.22 47.17 14.44
CA ASN A 55 -32.89 46.97 15.73
C ASN A 55 -32.93 45.49 16.16
N GLY A 56 -32.36 44.57 15.37
CA GLY A 56 -32.32 43.15 15.68
C GLY A 56 -31.17 42.75 16.61
N PRO A 57 -31.07 41.46 16.98
CA PRO A 57 -29.96 40.94 17.77
C PRO A 57 -28.60 41.25 17.11
N ARG A 58 -27.77 42.03 17.80
CA ARG A 58 -26.47 42.51 17.26
C ARG A 58 -26.62 43.27 15.93
N GLY A 59 -27.74 43.95 15.72
CA GLY A 59 -27.97 44.78 14.55
C GLY A 59 -27.00 45.96 14.48
N ASP A 60 -26.73 46.41 13.26
CA ASP A 60 -25.82 47.52 12.96
C ASP A 60 -26.43 48.41 11.87
N SER A 61 -26.28 49.73 11.99
CA SER A 61 -26.92 50.69 11.09
C SER A 61 -26.46 50.60 9.63
N ILE A 62 -25.30 50.00 9.38
CA ILE A 62 -24.70 49.88 8.04
C ILE A 62 -24.59 48.40 7.64
N LEU A 63 -24.08 47.55 8.54
CA LEU A 63 -23.75 46.17 8.23
C LEU A 63 -24.97 45.26 8.11
N SER A 64 -26.08 45.58 8.79
CA SER A 64 -27.31 44.78 8.72
C SER A 64 -27.82 44.65 7.28
N GLU A 65 -28.01 45.77 6.58
CA GLU A 65 -28.45 45.77 5.18
C GLU A 65 -27.37 45.22 4.24
N LYS A 66 -26.10 45.49 4.53
CA LYS A 66 -25.00 45.06 3.67
C LYS A 66 -24.79 43.54 3.70
N LEU A 67 -24.98 42.90 4.86
CA LEU A 67 -24.61 41.51 5.10
C LEU A 67 -25.81 40.56 5.27
N GLU A 68 -27.05 41.04 5.25
CA GLU A 68 -28.26 40.23 5.46
C GLU A 68 -28.37 39.00 4.55
N LYS A 69 -27.71 39.02 3.38
CA LYS A 69 -27.68 37.93 2.38
C LYS A 69 -26.29 37.34 2.18
N ASP A 70 -25.27 37.84 2.86
CA ASP A 70 -23.89 37.38 2.70
C ASP A 70 -23.66 36.09 3.49
N ILE A 71 -23.19 35.04 2.83
CA ILE A 71 -22.96 33.73 3.45
C ILE A 71 -21.99 33.77 4.63
N SER A 72 -21.08 34.74 4.68
CA SER A 72 -20.16 34.95 5.80
C SER A 72 -20.88 35.40 7.08
N ASN A 73 -22.09 35.96 6.94
CA ASN A 73 -22.93 36.44 8.04
C ASN A 73 -24.05 35.45 8.42
N LEU A 74 -24.15 34.31 7.74
CA LEU A 74 -25.21 33.32 7.97
C LEU A 74 -24.66 32.05 8.63
N MET A 75 -25.38 31.52 9.60
CA MET A 75 -25.09 30.23 10.23
C MET A 75 -26.27 29.28 10.14
N LEU A 76 -26.01 28.00 9.88
CA LEU A 76 -27.02 26.95 9.92
C LEU A 76 -27.18 26.43 11.36
N MET A 77 -28.36 26.53 11.94
CA MET A 77 -28.62 26.23 13.36
C MET A 77 -29.84 25.33 13.54
N CYS A 78 -29.86 24.52 14.61
CA CYS A 78 -31.10 23.90 15.08
C CYS A 78 -31.96 24.92 15.84
N ASP A 79 -33.24 24.61 16.02
CA ASP A 79 -34.19 25.47 16.75
C ASP A 79 -33.69 25.89 18.15
N LYS A 80 -33.12 24.94 18.91
CA LYS A 80 -32.57 25.20 20.25
C LYS A 80 -31.50 26.29 20.23
N HIS A 81 -30.50 26.16 19.36
CA HIS A 81 -29.37 27.10 19.34
C HIS A 81 -29.70 28.40 18.62
N HIS A 82 -30.58 28.39 17.62
CA HIS A 82 -31.09 29.61 17.01
C HIS A 82 -31.81 30.48 18.06
N ARG A 83 -32.69 29.90 18.88
CA ARG A 83 -33.34 30.64 19.99
C ARG A 83 -32.35 31.12 21.05
N LEU A 84 -31.38 30.29 21.41
CA LEU A 84 -30.37 30.63 22.41
C LEU A 84 -29.61 31.91 22.04
N ILE A 85 -29.09 32.00 20.82
CA ILE A 85 -28.23 33.12 20.41
C ILE A 85 -29.01 34.41 20.12
N ASP A 86 -30.28 34.30 19.70
CA ASP A 86 -31.08 35.46 19.29
C ASP A 86 -32.04 35.99 20.34
N ARG A 87 -32.28 35.23 21.43
CA ARG A 87 -33.25 35.61 22.48
C ARG A 87 -32.76 35.40 23.90
N GLU A 88 -32.26 34.21 24.20
CA GLU A 88 -32.04 33.80 25.59
C GLU A 88 -30.71 34.32 26.16
N ASP A 89 -29.63 34.31 25.35
CA ASP A 89 -28.29 34.68 25.79
C ASP A 89 -27.58 35.56 24.75
N LEU A 90 -28.13 36.74 24.44
CA LEU A 90 -27.50 37.66 23.48
C LEU A 90 -26.12 38.12 23.94
N ALA A 91 -25.97 38.42 25.24
CA ALA A 91 -24.72 38.92 25.81
C ALA A 91 -23.59 37.87 25.75
N GLY A 92 -23.91 36.60 25.92
CA GLY A 92 -22.96 35.49 25.77
C GLY A 92 -22.59 35.16 24.32
N HIS A 93 -23.31 35.69 23.34
CA HIS A 93 -23.11 35.38 21.91
C HIS A 93 -22.79 36.63 21.07
N PRO A 94 -21.68 37.35 21.35
CA PRO A 94 -21.25 38.48 20.52
C PRO A 94 -20.84 38.00 19.12
N VAL A 95 -20.77 38.95 18.18
CA VAL A 95 -20.48 38.72 16.76
C VAL A 95 -19.19 37.90 16.55
N GLU A 96 -18.15 38.22 17.31
CA GLU A 96 -16.83 37.58 17.24
C GLU A 96 -16.91 36.09 17.59
N ARG A 97 -17.70 35.75 18.62
CA ARG A 97 -17.90 34.36 19.05
C ARG A 97 -18.62 33.57 17.98
N LEU A 98 -19.70 34.11 17.41
CA LEU A 98 -20.46 33.43 16.35
C LEU A 98 -19.63 33.24 15.08
N ARG A 99 -18.83 34.24 14.69
CA ARG A 99 -17.87 34.12 13.59
C ARG A 99 -16.85 33.01 13.83
N GLU A 100 -16.33 32.91 15.05
CA GLU A 100 -15.37 31.87 15.40
C GLU A 100 -16.00 30.47 15.39
N MET A 101 -17.23 30.32 15.91
CA MET A 101 -17.99 29.06 15.84
C MET A 101 -18.18 28.61 14.39
N LYS A 102 -18.64 29.52 13.53
CA LYS A 102 -18.80 29.27 12.09
C LYS A 102 -17.48 28.82 11.48
N ARG A 103 -16.43 29.61 11.65
CA ARG A 103 -15.09 29.32 11.11
C ARG A 103 -14.58 27.94 11.52
N LYS A 104 -14.64 27.60 12.82
CA LYS A 104 -14.21 26.29 13.33
C LYS A 104 -15.03 25.14 12.73
N HIS A 105 -16.35 25.29 12.64
CA HIS A 105 -17.21 24.25 12.05
C HIS A 105 -16.88 24.03 10.59
N GLU A 106 -16.81 25.10 9.80
CA GLU A 106 -16.58 25.02 8.35
C GLU A 106 -15.20 24.45 8.03
N GLN A 107 -14.16 24.88 8.76
CA GLN A 107 -12.82 24.29 8.62
C GLN A 107 -12.80 22.79 8.97
N ARG A 108 -13.51 22.39 10.02
CA ARG A 108 -13.59 20.98 10.41
C ARG A 108 -14.32 20.14 9.35
N ILE A 109 -15.44 20.63 8.82
CA ILE A 109 -16.17 19.95 7.75
C ILE A 109 -15.26 19.81 6.53
N GLU A 110 -14.68 20.91 6.03
CA GLU A 110 -13.77 20.90 4.88
C GLU A 110 -12.62 19.90 5.07
N MET A 111 -11.98 19.90 6.24
CA MET A 111 -10.89 18.97 6.55
C MET A 111 -11.35 17.52 6.52
N LEU A 112 -12.50 17.19 7.12
CA LEU A 112 -13.00 15.81 7.16
C LEU A 112 -13.52 15.34 5.80
N THR A 113 -14.11 16.23 5.00
CA THR A 113 -14.67 15.88 3.68
C THR A 113 -13.65 15.94 2.55
N SER A 114 -12.47 16.53 2.76
CA SER A 114 -11.34 16.49 1.83
C SER A 114 -10.51 15.21 1.93
N ILE A 115 -10.76 14.36 2.93
CA ILE A 115 -10.15 13.03 3.04
C ILE A 115 -10.75 12.15 1.93
N ALA A 116 -10.08 12.11 0.78
CA ALA A 116 -10.45 11.21 -0.31
C ALA A 116 -10.11 9.76 0.06
N GLU A 117 -10.94 8.80 -0.36
CA GLU A 117 -10.50 7.41 -0.46
C GLU A 117 -9.31 7.39 -1.43
N SER A 118 -8.09 7.21 -0.92
CA SER A 118 -6.90 7.11 -1.76
C SER A 118 -6.91 5.74 -2.47
N VAL A 119 -7.70 5.67 -3.52
CA VAL A 119 -7.70 4.57 -4.49
C VAL A 119 -6.60 4.76 -5.54
N GLN A 120 -5.85 5.86 -5.49
CA GLN A 120 -4.71 6.09 -6.37
C GLN A 120 -3.55 5.15 -6.01
N SER A 121 -2.90 4.64 -7.05
CA SER A 121 -1.72 3.79 -6.93
C SER A 121 -0.78 4.04 -8.09
N TYR A 122 0.52 4.09 -7.83
CA TYR A 122 1.54 4.24 -8.86
C TYR A 122 1.90 2.86 -9.42
N VAL A 123 1.77 2.70 -10.73
CA VAL A 123 2.06 1.43 -11.40
C VAL A 123 3.57 1.27 -11.53
N LEU A 124 4.12 0.17 -11.00
CA LEU A 124 5.53 -0.20 -11.14
C LEU A 124 5.64 -1.42 -12.03
N HIS A 125 6.44 -1.31 -13.08
CA HIS A 125 6.77 -2.41 -14.01
C HIS A 125 8.22 -2.81 -13.85
N TYR A 126 8.45 -4.12 -13.80
CA TYR A 126 9.80 -4.69 -13.83
C TYR A 126 9.83 -5.99 -14.61
N GLY A 127 10.61 -6.04 -15.68
CA GLY A 127 10.75 -7.18 -16.56
C GLY A 127 12.20 -7.37 -16.98
N THR A 128 12.69 -8.61 -16.96
CA THR A 128 14.01 -8.95 -17.51
C THR A 128 13.90 -10.16 -18.43
N ASN A 129 15.00 -10.49 -19.10
CA ASN A 129 15.08 -11.72 -19.86
C ASN A 129 15.03 -12.92 -18.90
N ILE A 130 14.24 -13.94 -19.24
CA ILE A 130 14.14 -15.22 -18.50
C ILE A 130 14.35 -16.35 -19.52
N GLY A 131 15.40 -17.15 -19.35
CA GLY A 131 15.80 -18.14 -20.35
C GLY A 131 16.08 -17.49 -21.72
N GLN A 132 15.20 -17.73 -22.71
CA GLN A 132 15.29 -17.13 -24.05
C GLN A 132 14.17 -16.12 -24.35
N HIS A 133 13.38 -15.74 -23.35
CA HIS A 133 12.19 -14.89 -23.53
C HIS A 133 12.35 -13.52 -22.88
N ASN A 134 11.93 -12.46 -23.59
CA ASN A 134 11.83 -11.11 -23.05
C ASN A 134 10.49 -10.95 -22.34
N ALA A 135 10.51 -10.67 -21.03
CA ALA A 135 9.32 -10.55 -20.23
C ALA A 135 8.83 -9.10 -20.13
N LEU A 136 8.30 -8.56 -21.24
CA LEU A 136 7.76 -7.19 -21.26
C LEU A 136 6.40 -7.12 -20.57
N VAL A 137 6.32 -6.30 -19.52
CA VAL A 137 5.08 -5.93 -18.85
C VAL A 137 4.46 -4.74 -19.60
N SER A 138 3.15 -4.78 -19.89
CA SER A 138 2.48 -3.71 -20.64
C SER A 138 1.39 -3.02 -19.82
N TRP A 139 1.20 -1.73 -20.07
CA TRP A 139 0.20 -0.89 -19.41
C TRP A 139 -1.22 -1.42 -19.59
N GLU A 140 -1.56 -1.80 -20.83
CA GLU A 140 -2.90 -2.23 -21.23
C GLU A 140 -3.30 -3.55 -20.57
N LYS A 141 -2.33 -4.42 -20.26
CA LYS A 141 -2.58 -5.71 -19.60
C LYS A 141 -2.62 -5.63 -18.07
N THR A 142 -1.92 -4.66 -17.49
CA THR A 142 -1.76 -4.55 -16.03
C THR A 142 -2.80 -3.68 -15.37
N THR A 143 -3.12 -2.52 -15.97
CA THR A 143 -4.02 -1.55 -15.34
C THR A 143 -5.46 -2.03 -15.12
N PRO A 144 -6.08 -2.89 -15.97
CA PRO A 144 -7.40 -3.45 -15.67
C PRO A 144 -7.43 -4.27 -14.37
N ALA A 145 -6.33 -4.95 -14.01
CA ALA A 145 -6.26 -5.77 -12.80
C ALA A 145 -6.29 -4.98 -11.49
N MET A 146 -6.06 -3.66 -11.55
CA MET A 146 -6.14 -2.79 -10.38
C MET A 146 -7.58 -2.52 -9.95
N LEU A 147 -8.54 -2.61 -10.88
CA LEU A 147 -9.92 -2.22 -10.68
C LEU A 147 -10.73 -3.30 -9.93
N PRO A 148 -11.81 -2.90 -9.20
CA PRO A 148 -12.21 -1.52 -8.90
C PRO A 148 -11.47 -0.92 -7.70
N LEU A 149 -10.54 -1.66 -7.09
CA LEU A 149 -9.94 -1.32 -5.81
C LEU A 149 -8.96 -0.14 -5.89
N LYS A 150 -8.25 -0.03 -7.01
CA LYS A 150 -7.23 0.99 -7.26
C LYS A 150 -7.27 1.51 -8.69
N TYR A 151 -6.80 2.73 -8.87
CA TYR A 151 -6.68 3.43 -10.15
C TYR A 151 -5.25 3.96 -10.33
N PRO A 152 -4.70 3.93 -11.56
CA PRO A 152 -3.39 4.50 -11.81
C PRO A 152 -3.33 5.99 -11.47
N ALA A 153 -2.38 6.40 -10.62
CA ALA A 153 -2.18 7.79 -10.23
C ALA A 153 -1.57 8.63 -11.37
N GLU A 154 -0.74 8.02 -12.21
CA GLU A 154 -0.07 8.65 -13.34
C GLU A 154 0.20 7.66 -14.48
N LYS A 155 0.46 8.17 -15.69
CA LYS A 155 0.95 7.42 -16.86
C LYS A 155 2.17 8.17 -17.43
N PRO A 156 3.26 7.49 -17.86
CA PRO A 156 3.47 6.04 -17.93
C PRO A 156 3.74 5.38 -16.56
N ALA A 157 3.85 4.04 -16.55
CA ALA A 157 4.30 3.30 -15.37
C ALA A 157 5.74 3.66 -14.98
N ILE A 158 6.06 3.49 -13.71
CA ILE A 158 7.42 3.59 -13.18
C ILE A 158 8.19 2.35 -13.63
N GLU A 159 8.96 2.50 -14.72
CA GLU A 159 9.71 1.43 -15.35
C GLU A 159 11.06 1.19 -14.67
N MET A 160 11.28 -0.04 -14.18
CA MET A 160 12.53 -0.48 -13.53
C MET A 160 13.47 -1.26 -14.47
N SER A 161 12.97 -1.75 -15.60
CA SER A 161 13.71 -2.67 -16.48
C SER A 161 14.87 -2.00 -17.21
N LEU A 162 15.89 -2.80 -17.57
CA LEU A 162 16.93 -2.39 -18.50
C LEU A 162 16.42 -2.56 -19.95
N GLY A 163 16.13 -1.45 -20.63
CA GLY A 163 15.68 -1.48 -22.02
C GLY A 163 16.74 -2.08 -22.96
N ASN A 164 16.31 -2.98 -23.85
CA ASN A 164 17.15 -3.64 -24.86
C ASN A 164 18.37 -4.40 -24.30
N SER A 165 18.27 -4.93 -23.08
CA SER A 165 19.31 -5.80 -22.50
C SER A 165 19.52 -7.05 -23.37
N THR A 166 20.77 -7.33 -23.73
CA THR A 166 21.17 -8.54 -24.48
C THR A 166 21.73 -9.63 -23.56
N PHE A 167 21.80 -9.36 -22.26
CA PHE A 167 22.29 -10.30 -21.26
C PHE A 167 21.17 -11.27 -20.84
N TYR A 168 21.55 -12.48 -20.47
CA TYR A 168 20.63 -13.52 -20.02
C TYR A 168 21.07 -14.16 -18.70
N ASP A 169 20.12 -14.77 -18.01
CA ASP A 169 20.27 -15.38 -16.67
C ASP A 169 21.34 -16.49 -16.55
N HIS A 170 21.86 -17.00 -17.67
CA HIS A 170 22.98 -17.94 -17.65
C HIS A 170 24.35 -17.26 -17.46
N GLU A 171 24.44 -15.94 -17.65
CA GLU A 171 25.67 -15.14 -17.60
C GLU A 171 25.86 -14.47 -16.23
N GLU A 172 27.09 -14.45 -15.69
CA GLU A 172 27.37 -13.76 -14.41
C GLU A 172 27.16 -12.24 -14.50
N LEU A 173 27.48 -11.64 -15.66
CA LEU A 173 27.30 -10.21 -15.90
C LEU A 173 25.83 -9.79 -15.86
N PHE A 174 24.90 -10.66 -16.29
CA PHE A 174 23.46 -10.40 -16.21
C PHE A 174 23.05 -10.06 -14.78
N TRP A 175 23.42 -10.92 -13.83
CA TRP A 175 23.03 -10.75 -12.43
C TRP A 175 23.60 -9.48 -11.81
N THR A 176 24.85 -9.14 -12.15
CA THR A 176 25.49 -7.92 -11.65
C THR A 176 24.81 -6.67 -12.21
N ILE A 177 24.58 -6.63 -13.53
CA ILE A 177 24.02 -5.48 -14.23
C ILE A 177 22.55 -5.26 -13.86
N GLU A 178 21.72 -6.30 -13.95
CA GLU A 178 20.27 -6.20 -13.68
C GLU A 178 20.00 -5.83 -12.22
N ARG A 179 20.78 -6.37 -11.28
CA ARG A 179 20.65 -6.05 -9.86
C ARG A 179 21.03 -4.60 -9.56
N GLU A 180 22.15 -4.12 -10.09
CA GLU A 180 22.59 -2.73 -9.91
C GLU A 180 21.61 -1.75 -10.55
N GLN A 181 21.12 -2.07 -11.75
CA GLN A 181 20.11 -1.26 -12.43
C GLN A 181 18.83 -1.17 -11.59
N LEU A 182 18.30 -2.32 -11.13
CA LEU A 182 17.10 -2.37 -10.29
C LEU A 182 17.25 -1.48 -9.05
N ARG A 183 18.36 -1.60 -8.31
CA ARG A 183 18.65 -0.78 -7.13
C ARG A 183 18.67 0.72 -7.43
N ARG A 184 19.37 1.12 -8.51
CA ARG A 184 19.52 2.52 -8.89
C ARG A 184 18.20 3.13 -9.36
N GLN A 185 17.47 2.43 -10.23
CA GLN A 185 16.17 2.88 -10.73
C GLN A 185 15.16 3.01 -9.60
N PHE A 186 15.11 2.04 -8.69
CA PHE A 186 14.24 2.10 -7.53
C PHE A 186 14.57 3.29 -6.62
N SER A 187 15.86 3.52 -6.34
CA SER A 187 16.30 4.64 -5.52
C SER A 187 15.89 6.00 -6.13
N ASP A 188 16.10 6.17 -7.43
CA ASP A 188 15.83 7.44 -8.13
C ASP A 188 14.32 7.69 -8.33
N LYS A 189 13.59 6.69 -8.83
CA LYS A 189 12.21 6.86 -9.28
C LYS A 189 11.16 6.57 -8.21
N VAL A 190 11.48 5.80 -7.17
CA VAL A 190 10.52 5.37 -6.15
C VAL A 190 10.89 5.95 -4.78
N LYS A 191 12.08 5.62 -4.26
CA LYS A 191 12.50 6.01 -2.91
C LYS A 191 12.52 7.52 -2.71
N ARG A 192 13.02 8.28 -3.70
CA ARG A 192 13.03 9.74 -3.67
C ARG A 192 11.62 10.35 -3.58
N ARG A 193 10.68 9.83 -4.37
CA ARG A 193 9.30 10.33 -4.44
C ARG A 193 8.49 9.95 -3.21
N LEU A 194 8.76 8.78 -2.61
CA LEU A 194 8.20 8.38 -1.32
C LEU A 194 8.61 9.34 -0.20
N MET A 195 9.89 9.72 -0.14
CA MET A 195 10.38 10.68 0.86
C MET A 195 9.74 12.08 0.74
N LEU A 196 9.29 12.46 -0.47
CA LEU A 196 8.59 13.72 -0.72
C LEU A 196 7.08 13.62 -0.46
N GLY A 197 6.54 12.42 -0.25
CA GLY A 197 5.10 12.18 -0.11
C GLY A 197 4.33 12.12 -1.43
N ASP A 198 5.02 12.13 -2.58
CA ASP A 198 4.40 12.10 -3.91
C ASP A 198 3.82 10.71 -4.22
N VAL A 199 4.59 9.66 -3.92
CA VAL A 199 4.15 8.27 -4.08
C VAL A 199 3.67 7.77 -2.73
N THR A 200 2.43 7.31 -2.65
CA THR A 200 1.81 6.84 -1.39
C THR A 200 1.47 5.35 -1.43
N HIS A 201 1.38 4.76 -2.62
CA HIS A 201 1.06 3.35 -2.82
C HIS A 201 1.58 2.85 -4.18
N LEU A 202 2.02 1.60 -4.26
CA LEU A 202 2.46 0.95 -5.50
C LEU A 202 1.55 -0.22 -5.92
N SER A 203 1.31 -0.35 -7.23
CA SER A 203 0.77 -1.55 -7.86
C SER A 203 1.87 -2.19 -8.70
N VAL A 204 2.39 -3.31 -8.22
CA VAL A 204 3.64 -3.92 -8.69
C VAL A 204 3.33 -5.08 -9.61
N PHE A 205 3.81 -4.98 -10.84
CA PHE A 205 3.72 -6.01 -11.87
C PHE A 205 5.12 -6.34 -12.34
N ALA A 206 5.56 -7.59 -12.14
CA ALA A 206 6.91 -7.97 -12.50
C ALA A 206 7.05 -9.38 -13.06
N LEU A 207 8.00 -9.54 -13.98
CA LEU A 207 8.40 -10.80 -14.59
C LEU A 207 9.92 -10.84 -14.74
N ALA A 208 10.61 -11.43 -13.77
CA ALA A 208 12.06 -11.58 -13.77
C ALA A 208 12.44 -12.92 -13.09
N PRO A 209 13.70 -13.36 -13.17
CA PRO A 209 14.18 -14.47 -12.38
C PRO A 209 13.97 -14.26 -10.88
N GLN A 210 13.73 -15.36 -10.15
CA GLN A 210 13.29 -15.31 -8.75
C GLN A 210 14.21 -14.49 -7.84
N PRO A 211 15.55 -14.56 -7.94
CA PRO A 211 16.42 -13.77 -7.09
C PRO A 211 16.22 -12.25 -7.25
N LEU A 212 16.00 -11.78 -8.47
CA LEU A 212 15.76 -10.35 -8.75
C LEU A 212 14.38 -9.90 -8.27
N LEU A 213 13.37 -10.78 -8.33
CA LEU A 213 12.06 -10.51 -7.75
C LEU A 213 12.12 -10.40 -6.22
N ILE A 214 12.90 -11.27 -5.57
CA ILE A 214 13.16 -11.19 -4.13
C ILE A 214 13.87 -9.88 -3.80
N GLU A 215 14.90 -9.49 -4.55
CA GLU A 215 15.57 -8.18 -4.38
C GLU A 215 14.58 -7.01 -4.52
N LEU A 216 13.73 -6.98 -5.56
CA LEU A 216 12.69 -5.96 -5.72
C LEU A 216 11.78 -5.90 -4.49
N GLY A 217 11.38 -7.06 -3.96
CA GLY A 217 10.61 -7.15 -2.73
C GLY A 217 11.29 -6.46 -1.54
N THR A 218 12.59 -6.70 -1.36
CA THR A 218 13.36 -6.07 -0.26
C THR A 218 13.50 -4.56 -0.41
N LEU A 219 13.53 -4.05 -1.65
CA LEU A 219 13.56 -2.61 -1.93
C LEU A 219 12.21 -1.94 -1.62
N ILE A 220 11.09 -2.64 -1.85
CA ILE A 220 9.73 -2.14 -1.57
C ILE A 220 9.38 -2.18 -0.08
N SER A 221 9.87 -3.20 0.65
CA SER A 221 9.60 -3.44 2.08
C SER A 221 9.66 -2.18 2.93
N ASP A 222 8.85 -2.08 4.00
CA ASP A 222 8.72 -1.00 5.03
C ASP A 222 8.71 0.47 4.57
N ILE A 223 8.93 0.73 3.28
CA ILE A 223 9.14 2.05 2.68
C ILE A 223 7.88 2.45 1.89
N CYS A 224 7.11 1.49 1.38
CA CYS A 224 5.89 1.77 0.63
C CYS A 224 4.78 0.71 0.81
N PRO A 225 3.54 1.12 1.08
CA PRO A 225 2.37 0.28 0.84
C PRO A 225 2.33 -0.19 -0.61
N ALA A 226 2.14 -1.49 -0.84
CA ALA A 226 2.12 -2.04 -2.19
C ALA A 226 1.22 -3.26 -2.33
N ASP A 227 0.56 -3.32 -3.47
CA ASP A 227 -0.12 -4.49 -4.00
C ASP A 227 0.77 -5.16 -5.05
N VAL A 228 1.16 -6.40 -4.79
CA VAL A 228 1.91 -7.22 -5.75
C VAL A 228 0.92 -8.08 -6.53
N PHE A 229 1.06 -8.11 -7.86
CA PHE A 229 0.19 -8.87 -8.74
C PHE A 229 0.89 -10.12 -9.29
N GLN A 230 0.10 -11.12 -9.67
CA GLN A 230 0.54 -12.36 -10.29
C GLN A 230 0.03 -12.41 -11.74
N LEU A 231 0.92 -12.80 -12.67
CA LEU A 231 0.50 -13.15 -14.03
C LEU A 231 -0.06 -14.58 -14.02
N HIS A 232 -1.35 -14.73 -14.28
CA HIS A 232 -1.99 -16.02 -14.52
C HIS A 232 -1.64 -16.53 -15.91
N ARG A 233 -1.65 -17.86 -16.09
CA ARG A 233 -1.38 -18.47 -17.40
C ARG A 233 -2.67 -18.71 -18.18
N GLU A 234 -3.73 -19.14 -17.50
CA GLU A 234 -5.01 -19.48 -18.12
C GLU A 234 -6.20 -18.85 -17.35
N PRO A 235 -6.89 -17.83 -17.92
CA PRO A 235 -6.43 -17.02 -19.06
C PRO A 235 -5.18 -16.19 -18.70
N THR A 236 -4.42 -15.79 -19.72
CA THR A 236 -3.21 -14.98 -19.50
C THR A 236 -3.55 -13.52 -19.16
N ASP A 237 -3.65 -13.21 -17.86
CA ASP A 237 -3.88 -11.85 -17.35
C ASP A 237 -3.29 -11.65 -15.94
N TRP A 238 -3.48 -10.46 -15.38
CA TRP A 238 -3.06 -10.13 -14.01
C TRP A 238 -4.23 -10.05 -13.02
N ILE A 239 -5.44 -10.39 -13.46
CA ILE A 239 -6.68 -10.15 -12.70
C ILE A 239 -6.79 -11.24 -11.64
N TRP A 240 -6.79 -10.83 -10.37
CA TRP A 240 -7.02 -11.77 -9.27
C TRP A 240 -8.36 -12.49 -9.41
N GLN A 241 -8.33 -13.81 -9.23
CA GLN A 241 -9.47 -14.70 -9.31
C GLN A 241 -10.00 -15.00 -7.89
N GLU A 242 -11.11 -15.74 -7.83
CA GLU A 242 -11.69 -16.15 -6.55
C GLU A 242 -10.75 -17.05 -5.76
N HIS A 243 -10.87 -16.97 -4.44
CA HIS A 243 -10.09 -17.82 -3.54
C HIS A 243 -10.59 -19.27 -3.64
N PRO A 244 -9.71 -20.25 -3.94
CA PRO A 244 -10.10 -21.65 -3.90
C PRO A 244 -10.48 -22.08 -2.48
N GLN A 245 -11.55 -22.85 -2.34
CA GLN A 245 -11.93 -23.47 -1.06
C GLN A 245 -10.83 -24.46 -0.63
N ASP A 246 -10.63 -24.58 0.69
CA ASP A 246 -9.72 -25.55 1.33
C ASP A 246 -8.24 -25.47 0.89
N PHE A 247 -7.79 -24.29 0.47
CA PHE A 247 -6.37 -24.10 0.14
C PHE A 247 -5.52 -23.92 1.40
N GLU A 248 -4.39 -24.63 1.46
CA GLU A 248 -3.38 -24.45 2.50
C GLU A 248 -1.96 -24.58 1.95
N TYR A 249 -1.02 -23.98 2.67
CA TYR A 249 0.40 -24.21 2.47
C TYR A 249 0.91 -25.21 3.50
N ASN A 250 1.79 -26.10 3.03
CA ASN A 250 2.42 -27.12 3.86
C ASN A 250 3.86 -26.73 4.14
N ILE A 251 4.26 -26.85 5.41
CA ILE A 251 5.65 -26.70 5.84
C ILE A 251 6.16 -28.07 6.29
N ILE A 252 7.22 -28.54 5.63
CA ILE A 252 7.91 -29.78 5.98
C ILE A 252 9.22 -29.37 6.64
N ALA A 253 9.37 -29.71 7.92
CA ALA A 253 10.59 -29.49 8.67
C ALA A 253 11.63 -30.58 8.36
N PRO A 254 12.94 -30.29 8.47
CA PRO A 254 13.98 -31.30 8.34
C PRO A 254 13.89 -32.31 9.50
N GLU A 255 14.10 -33.59 9.19
CA GLU A 255 14.15 -34.66 10.21
C GLU A 255 15.40 -34.55 11.09
N VAL A 256 16.51 -34.08 10.51
CA VAL A 256 17.79 -33.88 11.20
C VAL A 256 18.22 -32.43 11.12
N ILE A 257 18.62 -31.88 12.26
CA ILE A 257 19.10 -30.50 12.39
C ILE A 257 20.61 -30.45 12.15
N HIS A 258 21.02 -29.70 11.12
CA HIS A 258 22.39 -29.40 10.77
C HIS A 258 22.64 -27.90 10.88
N LYS A 259 23.93 -27.49 10.92
CA LYS A 259 24.30 -26.07 10.95
C LYS A 259 23.91 -25.35 9.65
N LYS A 260 24.03 -26.01 8.49
CA LYS A 260 23.65 -25.39 7.21
C LYS A 260 22.15 -25.50 7.03
N VAL A 261 21.50 -24.42 6.61
CA VAL A 261 20.05 -24.37 6.45
C VAL A 261 19.64 -23.84 5.09
N ALA A 262 18.65 -24.52 4.50
CA ALA A 262 18.06 -24.15 3.23
C ALA A 262 16.53 -24.03 3.32
N LEU A 263 15.99 -23.10 2.54
CA LEU A 263 14.57 -22.95 2.29
C LEU A 263 14.27 -23.42 0.86
N ASN A 264 13.54 -24.52 0.75
CA ASN A 264 13.02 -25.06 -0.50
C ASN A 264 11.59 -24.51 -0.70
N LEU A 265 11.40 -23.63 -1.69
CA LEU A 265 10.05 -23.20 -2.08
C LEU A 265 9.59 -24.03 -3.29
N SER A 266 8.90 -25.13 -3.02
CA SER A 266 8.36 -26.04 -4.03
C SER A 266 6.89 -25.71 -4.33
N LEU A 267 6.64 -24.55 -4.91
CA LEU A 267 5.29 -23.98 -5.04
C LEU A 267 4.76 -24.03 -6.47
N SER A 268 5.54 -23.53 -7.43
CA SER A 268 5.19 -23.59 -8.86
C SER A 268 5.65 -24.88 -9.53
N ALA A 269 6.61 -25.58 -8.92
CA ALA A 269 7.09 -26.89 -9.31
C ALA A 269 7.75 -27.58 -8.10
N THR A 270 7.80 -28.90 -8.11
CA THR A 270 8.50 -29.69 -7.08
C THR A 270 10.01 -29.58 -7.26
N ILE A 271 10.72 -29.27 -6.18
CA ILE A 271 12.18 -29.36 -6.09
C ILE A 271 12.54 -30.53 -5.19
N ASP A 272 13.22 -31.51 -5.76
CA ASP A 272 13.83 -32.61 -5.00
C ASP A 272 14.97 -32.07 -4.12
N ASN A 273 15.01 -32.49 -2.86
CA ASN A 273 16.07 -32.08 -1.93
C ASN A 273 17.46 -32.56 -2.37
N ASP A 274 17.58 -33.64 -3.14
CA ASP A 274 18.86 -34.09 -3.72
C ASP A 274 19.50 -33.00 -4.60
N ARG A 275 18.69 -32.20 -5.29
CA ARG A 275 19.19 -31.07 -6.08
C ARG A 275 19.77 -29.97 -5.21
N ILE A 276 19.27 -29.80 -3.99
CA ILE A 276 19.80 -28.85 -3.00
C ILE A 276 21.09 -29.42 -2.40
N TYR A 277 21.07 -30.70 -1.99
CA TYR A 277 22.24 -31.38 -1.43
C TYR A 277 23.41 -31.43 -2.40
N ASN A 278 23.17 -31.58 -3.71
CA ASN A 278 24.23 -31.54 -4.71
C ASN A 278 24.93 -30.17 -4.81
N VAL A 279 24.26 -29.08 -4.42
CA VAL A 279 24.81 -27.72 -4.49
C VAL A 279 25.49 -27.31 -3.19
N ILE A 280 24.89 -27.65 -2.05
CA ILE A 280 25.37 -27.18 -0.73
C ILE A 280 25.72 -28.29 0.26
N GLY A 281 25.71 -29.56 -0.15
CA GLY A 281 26.08 -30.72 0.66
C GLY A 281 24.92 -31.35 1.44
N SER A 282 25.05 -32.65 1.73
CA SER A 282 24.02 -33.46 2.42
C SER A 282 23.82 -33.08 3.89
N ASP A 283 24.82 -32.47 4.54
CA ASP A 283 24.74 -31.99 5.93
C ASP A 283 23.99 -30.65 6.00
N THR A 284 22.77 -30.62 5.46
CA THR A 284 21.92 -29.43 5.34
C THR A 284 20.51 -29.72 5.83
N SER A 285 20.03 -28.88 6.75
CA SER A 285 18.62 -28.83 7.13
C SER A 285 17.80 -28.12 6.05
N VAL A 286 16.92 -28.85 5.38
CA VAL A 286 16.02 -28.30 4.37
C VAL A 286 14.62 -28.12 4.95
N TRP A 287 14.17 -26.88 5.04
CA TRP A 287 12.77 -26.54 5.33
C TRP A 287 12.05 -26.35 4.00
N THR A 288 10.98 -27.11 3.76
CA THR A 288 10.24 -27.05 2.50
C THR A 288 8.88 -26.39 2.71
N VAL A 289 8.58 -25.37 1.90
CA VAL A 289 7.24 -24.79 1.76
C VAL A 289 6.66 -25.27 0.44
N THR A 290 5.51 -25.93 0.49
CA THR A 290 4.84 -26.52 -0.68
C THR A 290 3.33 -26.35 -0.59
N VAL A 291 2.63 -26.75 -1.64
CA VAL A 291 1.17 -26.90 -1.69
C VAL A 291 0.83 -28.35 -2.04
N GLN A 292 -0.44 -28.75 -1.93
CA GLN A 292 -0.85 -30.13 -2.26
C GLN A 292 -0.42 -30.56 -3.67
N THR A 293 -0.57 -29.67 -4.66
CA THR A 293 -0.22 -29.94 -6.06
C THR A 293 0.55 -28.75 -6.64
N PRO A 294 1.89 -28.71 -6.50
CA PRO A 294 2.71 -27.62 -7.04
C PRO A 294 2.53 -27.47 -8.54
N ASN A 295 2.19 -26.27 -9.00
CA ASN A 295 2.02 -25.97 -10.42
C ASN A 295 2.12 -24.47 -10.69
N ASN A 296 2.40 -24.07 -11.93
CA ASN A 296 2.67 -22.66 -12.27
C ASN A 296 1.49 -21.70 -12.11
N ASP A 297 0.29 -22.19 -11.82
CA ASP A 297 -0.96 -21.43 -11.87
C ASP A 297 -1.79 -21.59 -10.58
N TYR A 298 -1.24 -22.16 -9.50
CA TYR A 298 -1.99 -22.39 -8.26
C TYR A 298 -2.38 -21.10 -7.53
N LEU A 299 -1.59 -20.03 -7.71
CA LEU A 299 -1.79 -18.76 -7.03
C LEU A 299 -2.84 -17.95 -7.79
N LYS A 300 -4.08 -17.99 -7.30
CA LYS A 300 -5.26 -17.40 -7.93
C LYS A 300 -5.78 -16.14 -7.25
N SER A 301 -5.51 -15.98 -5.95
CA SER A 301 -6.17 -14.94 -5.14
C SER A 301 -5.20 -14.18 -4.22
N ARG A 302 -5.56 -12.94 -3.90
CA ARG A 302 -4.87 -12.10 -2.89
C ARG A 302 -4.82 -12.75 -1.51
N GLN A 303 -5.83 -13.56 -1.18
CA GLN A 303 -5.90 -14.28 0.09
C GLN A 303 -4.81 -15.35 0.18
N GLN A 304 -4.57 -16.13 -0.88
CA GLN A 304 -3.45 -17.08 -0.89
C GLN A 304 -2.10 -16.36 -0.71
N LEU A 305 -1.89 -15.22 -1.37
CA LEU A 305 -0.68 -14.42 -1.20
C LEU A 305 -0.54 -13.88 0.24
N THR A 306 -1.66 -13.54 0.88
CA THR A 306 -1.68 -13.13 2.30
C THR A 306 -1.30 -14.28 3.22
N MET A 307 -1.87 -15.46 3.02
CA MET A 307 -1.54 -16.67 3.78
C MET A 307 -0.05 -17.01 3.67
N PHE A 308 0.54 -16.88 2.47
CA PHE A 308 1.98 -17.07 2.27
C PHE A 308 2.82 -16.14 3.14
N ARG A 309 2.49 -14.84 3.17
CA ARG A 309 3.22 -13.87 4.00
C ARG A 309 3.14 -14.22 5.49
N GLU A 310 1.97 -14.67 5.94
CA GLU A 310 1.74 -15.03 7.34
C GLU A 310 2.54 -16.25 7.77
N ILE A 311 2.49 -17.34 7.00
CA ILE A 311 3.23 -18.56 7.33
C ILE A 311 4.73 -18.33 7.24
N LEU A 312 5.20 -17.58 6.23
CA LEU A 312 6.62 -17.48 5.94
C LEU A 312 7.31 -16.57 6.95
N ARG A 313 6.67 -15.49 7.43
CA ARG A 313 7.19 -14.69 8.57
C ARG A 313 7.44 -15.55 9.81
N ARG A 314 6.48 -16.43 10.13
CA ARG A 314 6.61 -17.35 11.27
C ARG A 314 7.74 -18.36 11.03
N LEU A 315 7.83 -18.88 9.81
CA LEU A 315 8.86 -19.83 9.42
C LEU A 315 10.27 -19.22 9.47
N LEU A 316 10.49 -18.02 8.93
CA LEU A 316 11.79 -17.34 8.98
C LEU A 316 12.26 -17.14 10.43
N ASN A 317 11.34 -16.70 11.32
CA ASN A 317 11.64 -16.56 12.74
C ASN A 317 11.97 -17.92 13.39
N ASN A 318 11.22 -18.98 13.05
CA ASN A 318 11.47 -20.33 13.57
C ASN A 318 12.82 -20.89 13.10
N ILE A 319 13.14 -20.74 11.80
CA ILE A 319 14.42 -21.15 11.22
C ILE A 319 15.57 -20.49 11.98
N LYS A 320 15.53 -19.17 12.18
CA LYS A 320 16.55 -18.46 12.95
C LYS A 320 16.64 -18.95 14.40
N ALA A 321 15.52 -19.22 15.05
CA ALA A 321 15.50 -19.70 16.43
C ALA A 321 16.17 -21.09 16.57
N VAL A 322 15.98 -21.97 15.58
CA VAL A 322 16.57 -23.32 15.56
C VAL A 322 18.05 -23.28 15.15
N HIS A 323 18.41 -22.45 14.15
CA HIS A 323 19.72 -22.49 13.48
C HIS A 323 20.71 -21.42 13.95
N GLY A 324 20.30 -20.53 14.85
CA GLY A 324 21.10 -19.44 15.39
C GLY A 324 21.09 -18.19 14.50
N HIS A 325 21.45 -17.03 15.08
CA HIS A 325 21.43 -15.73 14.42
C HIS A 325 22.66 -15.46 13.53
N ASP A 326 23.79 -16.11 13.81
CA ASP A 326 25.05 -15.99 13.05
C ASP A 326 25.11 -16.96 11.85
N ASN A 327 23.98 -17.11 11.15
CA ASN A 327 23.82 -18.07 10.08
C ASN A 327 23.25 -17.41 8.82
N VAL A 328 23.22 -18.14 7.71
CA VAL A 328 22.65 -17.69 6.44
C VAL A 328 21.58 -18.66 5.97
N LEU A 329 20.55 -18.16 5.29
CA LEU A 329 19.50 -18.98 4.71
C LEU A 329 19.71 -19.13 3.21
N HIS A 330 20.01 -20.34 2.76
CA HIS A 330 20.11 -20.66 1.34
C HIS A 330 18.70 -20.86 0.74
N VAL A 331 18.28 -20.02 -0.20
CA VAL A 331 16.92 -20.06 -0.76
C VAL A 331 16.93 -20.65 -2.16
N PHE A 332 16.16 -21.73 -2.35
CA PHE A 332 15.97 -22.44 -3.61
C PHE A 332 14.51 -22.31 -4.07
N PRO A 333 14.19 -21.31 -4.93
CA PRO A 333 12.82 -20.98 -5.26
C PRO A 333 12.33 -21.63 -6.57
N ALA A 334 11.19 -22.31 -6.49
CA ALA A 334 10.27 -22.55 -7.59
C ALA A 334 8.90 -21.99 -7.18
N ALA A 335 8.65 -20.70 -7.44
CA ALA A 335 7.48 -20.00 -6.94
C ALA A 335 6.79 -19.11 -8.00
N PRO A 336 5.52 -18.75 -7.80
CA PRO A 336 4.90 -17.67 -8.57
C PRO A 336 5.63 -16.33 -8.35
N VAL A 337 5.57 -15.43 -9.34
CA VAL A 337 6.31 -14.15 -9.30
C VAL A 337 5.92 -13.28 -8.11
N ALA A 338 4.63 -13.27 -7.74
CA ALA A 338 4.16 -12.51 -6.60
C ALA A 338 4.72 -13.06 -5.28
N VAL A 339 4.91 -14.37 -5.17
CA VAL A 339 5.46 -15.04 -3.99
C VAL A 339 6.93 -14.70 -3.80
N ALA A 340 7.71 -14.66 -4.88
CA ALA A 340 9.12 -14.28 -4.82
C ALA A 340 9.29 -12.83 -4.36
N ILE A 341 8.48 -11.89 -4.88
CA ILE A 341 8.48 -10.50 -4.39
C ILE A 341 8.07 -10.45 -2.92
N GLU A 342 7.02 -11.16 -2.53
CA GLU A 342 6.55 -11.11 -1.14
C GLU A 342 7.53 -11.75 -0.16
N LEU A 343 8.31 -12.76 -0.54
CA LEU A 343 9.44 -13.25 0.27
C LEU A 343 10.42 -12.10 0.57
N GLY A 344 10.78 -11.30 -0.45
CA GLY A 344 11.61 -10.12 -0.25
C GLY A 344 10.96 -9.06 0.62
N ARG A 345 9.66 -8.79 0.44
CA ARG A 345 8.93 -7.76 1.21
C ARG A 345 8.78 -8.10 2.68
N ILE A 346 8.62 -9.38 3.02
CA ILE A 346 8.44 -9.78 4.42
C ILE A 346 9.76 -10.02 5.15
N TRP A 347 10.87 -10.17 4.44
CA TRP A 347 12.19 -10.33 5.03
C TRP A 347 12.63 -9.03 5.71
N MET A 348 13.09 -9.15 6.96
CA MET A 348 13.44 -8.01 7.81
C MET A 348 14.95 -7.94 8.02
N PRO A 349 15.67 -6.92 7.51
CA PRO A 349 17.14 -6.88 7.52
C PRO A 349 17.80 -6.99 8.89
N LYS A 350 17.11 -6.57 9.95
CA LYS A 350 17.62 -6.59 11.34
C LYS A 350 17.15 -7.79 12.14
N ALA A 351 16.22 -8.58 11.62
CA ALA A 351 15.57 -9.65 12.37
C ALA A 351 15.78 -11.01 11.72
N ASP A 352 15.82 -11.12 10.40
CA ASP A 352 15.92 -12.40 9.70
C ASP A 352 17.36 -12.70 9.26
N LEU A 353 17.64 -13.98 8.99
CA LEU A 353 18.95 -14.40 8.48
C LEU A 353 19.22 -13.78 7.10
N PRO A 354 20.47 -13.40 6.78
CA PRO A 354 20.86 -13.05 5.42
C PRO A 354 20.48 -14.15 4.42
N LEU A 355 20.06 -13.75 3.22
CA LEU A 355 19.60 -14.67 2.18
C LEU A 355 20.70 -14.92 1.17
N TYR A 356 20.98 -16.19 0.88
CA TYR A 356 21.81 -16.63 -0.23
C TYR A 356 20.87 -17.15 -1.32
N LEU A 357 20.76 -16.44 -2.43
CA LEU A 357 19.76 -16.72 -3.45
C LEU A 357 20.33 -17.60 -4.56
N TYR A 358 19.54 -18.59 -4.96
CA TYR A 358 19.87 -19.52 -6.04
C TYR A 358 18.88 -19.37 -7.18
N ASP A 359 19.37 -19.52 -8.41
CA ASP A 359 18.55 -19.58 -9.62
C ASP A 359 18.72 -20.94 -10.30
N GLU A 360 17.64 -21.51 -10.81
CA GLU A 360 17.65 -22.77 -11.56
C GLU A 360 17.82 -22.48 -13.05
N ASN A 361 18.97 -22.84 -13.61
CA ASN A 361 19.23 -22.66 -15.03
C ASN A 361 19.87 -23.90 -15.65
N ARG A 362 19.17 -24.51 -16.62
CA ARG A 362 19.61 -25.73 -17.29
C ARG A 362 20.94 -25.57 -18.03
N GLN A 363 21.22 -24.39 -18.57
CA GLN A 363 22.50 -24.13 -19.25
C GLN A 363 23.68 -24.09 -18.27
N ASN A 364 23.39 -23.85 -16.99
CA ASN A 364 24.34 -23.83 -15.89
C ASN A 364 24.41 -25.16 -15.12
N GLY A 365 23.68 -26.20 -15.55
CA GLY A 365 23.66 -27.49 -14.86
C GLY A 365 22.74 -27.55 -13.64
N GLY A 366 21.81 -26.61 -13.50
CA GLY A 366 20.82 -26.56 -12.42
C GLY A 366 20.98 -25.33 -11.53
N PHE A 367 20.76 -25.50 -10.22
CA PHE A 367 20.82 -24.41 -9.27
C PHE A 367 22.23 -23.86 -9.11
N LYS A 368 22.37 -22.56 -9.30
CA LYS A 368 23.60 -21.80 -8.97
C LYS A 368 23.30 -20.66 -8.04
N HIS A 369 24.24 -20.41 -7.14
CA HIS A 369 24.26 -19.20 -6.32
C HIS A 369 24.48 -17.98 -7.23
N VAL A 370 23.68 -16.92 -7.03
CA VAL A 370 23.77 -15.71 -7.88
C VAL A 370 24.17 -14.47 -7.09
N PHE A 371 23.55 -14.21 -5.94
CA PHE A 371 23.90 -13.10 -5.06
C PHE A 371 23.25 -13.24 -3.67
N ASN A 372 23.67 -12.38 -2.74
CA ASN A 372 23.22 -12.37 -1.35
C ASN A 372 22.46 -11.10 -0.98
N ILE A 373 21.52 -11.21 -0.05
CA ILE A 373 20.83 -10.08 0.59
C ILE A 373 21.14 -10.08 2.09
N GLY A 374 21.43 -8.91 2.67
CA GLY A 374 21.59 -8.73 4.12
C GLY A 374 22.99 -9.04 4.68
N VAL A 375 23.97 -9.33 3.84
CA VAL A 375 25.37 -9.65 4.26
C VAL A 375 26.20 -8.39 4.55
N GLU A 376 25.73 -7.21 4.15
CA GLU A 376 26.45 -5.93 4.29
C GLU A 376 26.62 -5.45 5.75
N PHE A 377 26.00 -6.13 6.73
CA PHE A 377 26.14 -5.79 8.16
C PHE A 377 27.27 -6.52 8.90
N GLY A 378 28.06 -7.35 8.21
CA GLY A 378 29.17 -8.07 8.83
C GLY A 378 30.27 -8.42 7.83
N ASN A 379 31.09 -7.43 7.46
CA ASN A 379 32.53 -7.54 7.10
C ASN A 379 32.98 -6.32 6.29
N ALA A 380 33.16 -5.19 6.98
CA ALA A 380 34.32 -4.37 6.65
C ALA A 380 35.55 -5.11 7.20
N GLN A 381 36.49 -5.45 6.31
CA GLN A 381 37.73 -6.22 6.52
C GLN A 381 37.64 -7.74 6.30
N VAL A 382 37.74 -8.15 5.03
CA VAL A 382 38.63 -9.26 4.68
C VAL A 382 39.88 -8.62 4.10
N LYS A 383 40.91 -8.51 4.94
CA LYS A 383 42.28 -8.24 4.48
C LYS A 383 42.68 -9.36 3.53
N GLU A 384 43.14 -8.99 2.35
CA GLU A 384 43.98 -9.84 1.51
C GLU A 384 45.12 -10.39 2.37
N ILE A 385 45.12 -11.69 2.59
CA ILE A 385 46.32 -12.42 2.97
C ILE A 385 46.86 -13.01 1.66
N SER A 386 47.69 -12.22 0.99
CA SER A 386 48.58 -12.70 -0.04
C SER A 386 49.78 -13.33 0.65
N VAL A 387 49.90 -14.66 0.55
CA VAL A 387 51.14 -15.39 0.76
C VAL A 387 51.54 -15.95 -0.60
N VAL A 388 52.48 -15.30 -1.28
CA VAL A 388 53.86 -15.74 -1.59
C VAL A 388 54.62 -14.51 -2.08
#